data_AF-A0A973B809-F1
#
_entry.id   AF-A0A973B809-F1
#
_cell.length_a   1.000
_cell.length_b   1.000
_cell.length_c   1.000
_cell.angle_alpha   90.00
_cell.angle_beta   90.00
_cell.angle_gamma   90.00
#
_symmetry.space_group_name_H-M   'P 1'
#
loop_
_entity.id
_entity.type
_entity.pdbx_description
1 polymer ?
#
loop_
_entity_poly.entity_id
_entity_poly.type
_entity_poly.pdbx_seq_one_letter_code
_entity_poly.pdbx_strand_id
1 'polypeptide(L)'
;HAHLPVMLDGAARTAQQAADALGVELGQIAKSIVFRRKADDVAVMVVTSGDQRVDERKVEALVCSDGKRLGRADAEFVKAKTGFSIGGVSPVAHAAPLIILVDQSLFRFDEIWAAAGHPNAVFSLTAEALVRLSGAQVMDASVEAASQPIPSPCISVCQINAVTGMCTGCFRSLAEIASWSQANDAEKKRIWALIDERASLA
;
A
#
# COMPACT_ATOMS: atom_id res chain seq x y z
N HIS A 1 4.09 -8.62 -22.87
CA HIS A 1 4.88 -7.62 -22.11
C HIS A 1 6.36 -7.97 -22.24
N ALA A 2 7.27 -6.98 -22.27
CA ALA A 2 8.69 -7.20 -22.61
C ALA A 2 9.58 -7.58 -21.42
N HIS A 3 9.27 -7.14 -20.20
CA HIS A 3 10.05 -7.47 -19.01
C HIS A 3 9.60 -8.78 -18.38
N LEU A 4 10.57 -9.60 -17.96
CA LEU A 4 10.35 -10.81 -17.19
C LEU A 4 10.05 -10.49 -15.71
N PRO A 5 9.33 -11.37 -14.99
CA PRO A 5 9.17 -11.23 -13.55
C PRO A 5 10.50 -11.23 -12.80
N VAL A 6 10.61 -10.36 -11.80
CA VAL A 6 11.70 -10.27 -10.83
C VAL A 6 11.25 -10.95 -9.54
N MET A 7 12.12 -11.77 -8.96
CA MET A 7 11.91 -12.37 -7.64
C MET A 7 12.54 -11.48 -6.58
N LEU A 8 11.75 -11.06 -5.60
CA LEU A 8 12.21 -10.28 -4.46
C LEU A 8 12.80 -11.21 -3.39
N ASP A 9 13.92 -10.79 -2.81
CA ASP A 9 14.56 -11.49 -1.71
C ASP A 9 13.75 -11.29 -0.41
N GLY A 10 13.30 -12.39 0.19
CA GLY A 10 12.42 -12.36 1.37
C GLY A 10 10.93 -12.31 1.04
N ALA A 11 10.08 -12.33 2.07
CA ALA A 11 8.63 -12.33 1.89
C ALA A 11 8.10 -10.89 1.72
N ALA A 12 7.86 -10.45 0.49
CA ALA A 12 7.26 -9.14 0.18
C ALA A 12 5.74 -9.18 0.40
N ARG A 13 5.32 -9.41 1.65
CA ARG A 13 3.91 -9.60 2.02
C ARG A 13 3.11 -8.30 1.98
N THR A 14 3.79 -7.16 1.93
CA THR A 14 3.18 -5.82 1.87
C THR A 14 3.76 -5.02 0.71
N ALA A 15 2.99 -4.02 0.25
CA ALA A 15 3.47 -3.10 -0.77
C ALA A 15 4.71 -2.32 -0.32
N GLN A 16 4.81 -1.97 0.97
CA GLN A 16 6.00 -1.29 1.51
C GLN A 16 7.24 -2.18 1.41
N GLN A 17 7.13 -3.46 1.78
CA GLN A 17 8.26 -4.39 1.67
C GLN A 17 8.72 -4.57 0.22
N ALA A 18 7.77 -4.60 -0.73
CA ALA A 18 8.11 -4.66 -2.16
C ALA A 18 8.82 -3.38 -2.63
N ALA A 19 8.34 -2.20 -2.21
CA ALA A 19 8.95 -0.92 -2.52
C ALA A 19 10.39 -0.83 -1.99
N ASP A 20 10.57 -1.20 -0.72
CA ASP A 20 11.88 -1.20 -0.05
C ASP A 20 12.86 -2.16 -0.75
N ALA A 21 12.42 -3.36 -1.13
CA ALA A 21 13.25 -4.35 -1.81
C ALA A 21 13.65 -3.92 -3.24
N LEU A 22 12.80 -3.14 -3.91
CA LEU A 22 13.06 -2.61 -5.24
C LEU A 22 13.79 -1.25 -5.23
N GLY A 23 13.86 -0.58 -4.07
CA GLY A 23 14.39 0.78 -3.96
C GLY A 23 13.53 1.84 -4.67
N VAL A 24 12.21 1.64 -4.70
CA VAL A 24 11.25 2.53 -5.38
C VAL A 24 10.29 3.17 -4.38
N GLU A 25 9.54 4.18 -4.83
CA GLU A 25 8.51 4.79 -3.98
C GLU A 25 7.34 3.83 -3.74
N LEU A 26 6.73 3.88 -2.55
CA LEU A 26 5.55 3.07 -2.24
C LEU A 26 4.44 3.24 -3.28
N GLY A 27 4.24 4.46 -3.79
CA GLY A 27 3.25 4.75 -4.82
C GLY A 27 3.50 4.01 -6.14
N GLN A 28 4.74 3.65 -6.46
CA GLN A 28 5.05 2.88 -7.66
C GLN A 28 4.58 1.41 -7.57
N ILE A 29 4.22 0.92 -6.38
CA ILE A 29 3.69 -0.44 -6.23
C ILE A 29 2.20 -0.48 -6.57
N ALA A 30 1.84 -1.20 -7.63
CA ALA A 30 0.48 -1.42 -8.06
C ALA A 30 -0.15 -2.63 -7.33
N LYS A 31 -1.12 -2.36 -6.47
CA LYS A 31 -1.84 -3.36 -5.66
C LYS A 31 -3.13 -3.79 -6.35
N SER A 32 -3.32 -5.10 -6.53
CA SER A 32 -4.59 -5.67 -7.01
C SER A 32 -5.51 -5.98 -5.83
N ILE A 33 -6.57 -5.19 -5.63
CA ILE A 33 -7.59 -5.41 -4.61
C ILE A 33 -8.84 -6.00 -5.26
N VAL A 34 -9.33 -7.12 -4.76
CA VAL A 34 -10.49 -7.82 -5.34
C VAL A 34 -11.70 -7.70 -4.42
N PHE A 35 -12.82 -7.29 -4.99
CA PHE A 35 -14.13 -7.25 -4.37
C PHE A 35 -15.06 -8.25 -5.05
N ARG A 36 -16.08 -8.67 -4.30
CA ARG A 36 -17.18 -9.48 -4.83
C ARG A 36 -18.40 -8.60 -4.98
N ARG A 37 -18.92 -8.44 -6.19
CA ARG A 37 -20.20 -7.74 -6.41
C ARG A 37 -21.34 -8.66 -5.94
N LYS A 38 -22.07 -8.23 -4.91
CA LYS A 38 -23.04 -9.10 -4.21
C LYS A 38 -24.24 -9.51 -5.06
N ALA A 39 -24.52 -8.77 -6.13
CA ALA A 39 -25.71 -9.00 -6.94
C ALA A 39 -25.60 -10.20 -7.88
N ASP A 40 -24.38 -10.55 -8.30
CA ASP A 40 -24.14 -11.52 -9.38
C ASP A 40 -22.80 -12.27 -9.27
N ASP A 41 -22.10 -12.16 -8.15
CA ASP A 41 -20.82 -12.84 -7.89
C ASP A 41 -19.70 -12.55 -8.88
N VAL A 42 -19.81 -11.41 -9.58
CA VAL A 42 -18.75 -10.90 -10.43
C VAL A 42 -17.61 -10.38 -9.56
N ALA A 43 -16.38 -10.79 -9.89
CA ALA A 43 -15.19 -10.22 -9.29
C ALA A 43 -14.93 -8.83 -9.87
N VAL A 44 -14.66 -7.87 -9.00
CA VAL A 44 -14.25 -6.51 -9.36
C VAL A 44 -12.86 -6.30 -8.79
N MET A 45 -11.86 -6.18 -9.67
CA MET A 45 -10.49 -5.87 -9.30
C MET A 45 -10.22 -4.39 -9.49
N VAL A 46 -9.64 -3.77 -8.48
CA VAL A 46 -9.11 -2.41 -8.53
C VAL A 46 -7.60 -2.50 -8.40
N VAL A 47 -6.88 -2.01 -9.41
CA VAL A 47 -5.43 -1.85 -9.37
C VAL A 47 -5.13 -0.41 -8.95
N THR A 48 -4.55 -0.24 -7.76
CA THR A 48 -4.33 1.07 -7.15
C THR A 48 -2.89 1.23 -6.68
N SER A 49 -2.44 2.47 -6.55
CA SER A 49 -1.11 2.84 -6.10
C SER A 49 -0.88 2.45 -4.63
N GLY A 50 0.36 2.11 -4.26
CA GLY A 50 0.70 1.51 -2.98
C GLY A 50 0.44 2.41 -1.78
N ASP A 51 0.55 3.72 -1.98
CA ASP A 51 0.29 4.82 -1.05
C ASP A 51 -1.19 5.25 -1.02
N GLN A 52 -2.05 4.65 -1.85
CA GLN A 52 -3.47 4.92 -1.91
C GLN A 52 -4.31 3.82 -1.25
N ARG A 53 -5.54 4.16 -0.87
CA ARG A 53 -6.55 3.21 -0.40
C ARG A 53 -7.78 3.30 -1.30
N VAL A 54 -8.28 2.15 -1.75
CA VAL A 54 -9.50 2.07 -2.55
C VAL A 54 -10.67 2.68 -1.77
N ASP A 55 -11.40 3.58 -2.43
CA ASP A 55 -12.68 4.10 -1.97
C ASP A 55 -13.81 3.24 -2.54
N GLU A 56 -14.29 2.30 -1.72
CA GLU A 56 -15.34 1.36 -2.11
C GLU A 56 -16.60 2.07 -2.63
N ARG A 57 -16.91 3.30 -2.16
CA ARG A 57 -18.09 4.04 -2.61
C ARG A 57 -17.95 4.53 -4.05
N LYS A 58 -16.76 5.01 -4.42
CA LYS A 58 -16.46 5.42 -5.80
C LYS A 58 -16.55 4.22 -6.74
N VAL A 59 -16.00 3.09 -6.33
CA VAL A 59 -16.04 1.84 -7.12
C VAL A 59 -17.49 1.33 -7.25
N GLU A 60 -18.24 1.29 -6.14
CA GLU A 60 -19.66 0.91 -6.14
C GLU A 60 -20.48 1.77 -7.09
N ALA A 61 -20.31 3.09 -7.07
CA ALA A 61 -21.04 4.00 -7.95
C ALA A 61 -20.83 3.71 -9.44
N LEU A 62 -19.68 3.12 -9.81
CA LEU A 62 -19.40 2.74 -11.20
C LEU A 62 -19.92 1.34 -11.55
N VAL A 63 -19.72 0.35 -10.68
CA VAL A 63 -19.93 -1.07 -11.02
C VAL A 63 -21.24 -1.65 -10.48
N CYS A 64 -21.95 -0.95 -9.62
CA CYS A 64 -23.22 -1.40 -9.03
C CYS A 64 -24.37 -0.50 -9.49
N SER A 65 -25.50 -1.10 -9.86
CA SER A 65 -26.76 -0.36 -10.02
C SER A 65 -27.39 -0.04 -8.66
N ASP A 66 -28.29 0.93 -8.59
CA ASP A 66 -28.88 1.45 -7.35
C ASP A 66 -29.26 0.36 -6.34
N GLY A 67 -28.76 0.51 -5.11
CA GLY A 67 -28.99 -0.39 -3.98
C GLY A 67 -28.07 -1.63 -3.91
N LYS A 68 -27.27 -1.92 -4.95
CA LYS A 68 -26.28 -3.01 -4.92
C LYS A 68 -24.97 -2.54 -4.28
N ARG A 69 -24.23 -3.50 -3.72
CA ARG A 69 -23.00 -3.25 -2.94
C ARG A 69 -21.88 -4.19 -3.35
N LEU A 70 -20.65 -3.73 -3.14
CA LEU A 70 -19.49 -4.59 -3.07
C LEU A 70 -19.47 -5.31 -1.73
N GLY A 71 -18.82 -6.47 -1.72
CA GLY A 71 -18.50 -7.25 -0.54
C GLY A 71 -17.03 -7.61 -0.55
N ARG A 72 -16.52 -7.98 0.62
CA ARG A 72 -15.19 -8.57 0.75
C ARG A 72 -15.13 -9.85 -0.08
N ALA A 73 -14.05 -10.00 -0.84
CA ALA A 73 -13.68 -11.28 -1.42
C ALA A 73 -12.81 -12.05 -0.41
N ASP A 74 -13.19 -13.28 -0.10
CA ASP A 74 -12.35 -14.19 0.68
C ASP A 74 -11.27 -14.84 -0.20
N ALA A 75 -10.31 -15.53 0.43
CA ALA A 75 -9.18 -16.14 -0.27
C ALA A 75 -9.60 -17.20 -1.31
N GLU A 76 -10.67 -17.95 -1.03
CA GLU A 76 -11.17 -18.97 -1.93
C GLU A 76 -11.77 -18.34 -3.19
N PHE A 77 -12.61 -17.31 -3.02
CA PHE A 77 -13.19 -16.55 -4.12
C PHE A 77 -12.11 -15.88 -4.97
N VAL A 78 -11.12 -15.23 -4.34
CA VAL A 78 -10.00 -14.59 -5.06
C VAL A 78 -9.26 -15.62 -5.90
N LYS A 79 -8.90 -16.77 -5.34
CA LYS A 79 -8.20 -17.83 -6.06
C LYS A 79 -9.04 -18.41 -7.20
N ALA A 80 -10.32 -18.67 -6.95
CA ALA A 80 -11.22 -19.22 -7.96
C ALA A 80 -11.43 -18.28 -9.15
N LYS A 81 -11.52 -16.97 -8.92
CA LYS A 81 -11.77 -15.97 -9.98
C LYS A 81 -10.51 -15.50 -10.67
N THR A 82 -9.42 -15.31 -9.94
CA THR A 82 -8.18 -14.74 -10.48
C THR A 82 -7.15 -15.80 -10.87
N GLY A 83 -7.19 -16.99 -10.28
CA GLY A 83 -6.13 -17.99 -10.39
C GLY A 83 -4.97 -17.78 -9.41
N PHE A 84 -4.96 -16.68 -8.65
CA PHE A 84 -3.86 -16.29 -7.77
C PHE A 84 -4.26 -16.29 -6.29
N SER A 85 -3.29 -16.52 -5.42
CA SER A 85 -3.47 -16.39 -3.97
C SER A 85 -3.36 -14.92 -3.54
N ILE A 86 -4.04 -14.56 -2.44
CA ILE A 86 -3.89 -13.24 -1.81
C ILE A 86 -2.41 -12.96 -1.53
N GLY A 87 -2.00 -11.71 -1.78
CA GLY A 87 -0.61 -11.25 -1.67
C GLY A 87 0.22 -11.42 -2.95
N GLY A 88 -0.26 -12.19 -3.94
CA GLY A 88 0.39 -12.36 -5.23
C GLY A 88 -0.53 -12.15 -6.43
N VAL A 89 -1.69 -11.50 -6.24
CA VAL A 89 -2.69 -11.37 -7.30
C VAL A 89 -2.18 -10.47 -8.42
N SER A 90 -1.86 -11.08 -9.56
CA SER A 90 -1.48 -10.34 -10.77
C SER A 90 -2.66 -9.53 -11.30
N PRO A 91 -2.44 -8.32 -11.82
CA PRO A 91 -3.50 -7.52 -12.42
C PRO A 91 -3.87 -7.98 -13.84
N VAL A 92 -3.20 -9.02 -14.36
CA VAL A 92 -3.42 -9.60 -15.69
C VAL A 92 -3.39 -11.13 -15.64
N ALA A 93 -3.80 -11.77 -16.74
CA ALA A 93 -3.75 -13.22 -16.96
C ALA A 93 -4.58 -14.04 -15.95
N HIS A 94 -5.82 -13.61 -15.72
CA HIS A 94 -6.73 -14.24 -14.77
C HIS A 94 -7.38 -15.52 -15.30
N ALA A 95 -7.75 -16.42 -14.38
CA ALA A 95 -8.42 -17.68 -14.69
C ALA A 95 -9.85 -17.51 -15.25
N ALA A 96 -10.54 -16.42 -14.88
CA ALA A 96 -11.88 -16.09 -15.37
C ALA A 96 -11.99 -14.60 -15.70
N PRO A 97 -12.94 -14.19 -16.57
CA PRO A 97 -13.22 -12.78 -16.81
C PRO A 97 -13.68 -12.08 -15.53
N LEU A 98 -13.19 -10.86 -15.32
CA LEU A 98 -13.56 -10.00 -14.20
C LEU A 98 -13.56 -8.52 -14.61
N ILE A 99 -14.24 -7.67 -13.83
CA ILE A 99 -14.21 -6.22 -14.05
C ILE A 99 -12.87 -5.71 -13.49
N ILE A 100 -12.06 -5.06 -14.33
CA ILE A 100 -10.78 -4.50 -13.91
C ILE A 100 -10.84 -2.98 -14.02
N LEU A 101 -10.47 -2.32 -12.93
CA LEU A 101 -10.40 -0.87 -12.82
C LEU A 101 -8.96 -0.48 -12.48
N VAL A 102 -8.41 0.48 -13.19
CA VAL A 102 -7.08 1.05 -12.91
C VAL A 102 -7.26 2.44 -12.32
N ASP A 103 -6.67 2.66 -11.14
CA ASP A 103 -6.71 3.95 -10.48
C ASP A 103 -5.79 4.96 -11.18
N GLN A 104 -6.30 6.16 -11.43
CA GLN A 104 -5.56 7.24 -12.08
C GLN A 104 -4.27 7.66 -11.33
N SER A 105 -4.16 7.42 -10.02
CA SER A 105 -2.96 7.71 -9.21
C SER A 105 -1.70 6.96 -9.69
N LEU A 106 -1.86 5.85 -10.40
CA LEU A 106 -0.74 5.11 -10.98
C LEU A 106 -0.07 5.86 -12.14
N PHE A 107 -0.77 6.80 -12.77
CA PHE A 107 -0.24 7.62 -13.87
C PHE A 107 0.68 8.76 -13.38
N ARG A 108 0.89 8.89 -12.07
CA ARG A 108 1.91 9.79 -11.49
C ARG A 108 3.34 9.32 -11.76
N PHE A 109 3.51 8.06 -12.15
CA PHE A 109 4.81 7.40 -12.26
C PHE A 109 5.06 6.91 -13.68
N ASP A 110 6.28 7.12 -14.19
CA ASP A 110 6.71 6.60 -15.49
C ASP A 110 6.81 5.07 -15.50
N GLU A 111 7.16 4.49 -14.34
CA GLU A 111 7.25 3.04 -14.13
C GLU A 111 6.55 2.64 -12.82
N ILE A 112 5.72 1.61 -12.90
CA ILE A 112 5.03 0.95 -11.78
C ILE A 112 5.41 -0.52 -11.72
N TRP A 113 5.22 -1.13 -10.54
CA TRP A 113 5.55 -2.52 -10.25
C TRP A 113 4.33 -3.27 -9.73
N ALA A 114 3.91 -4.33 -10.43
CA ALA A 114 2.76 -5.13 -10.05
C ALA A 114 3.15 -6.56 -9.67
N ALA A 115 2.31 -7.24 -8.88
CA ALA A 115 2.51 -8.65 -8.55
C ALA A 115 2.44 -9.53 -9.81
N ALA A 116 3.33 -10.51 -9.92
CA ALA A 116 3.45 -11.43 -11.06
C ALA A 116 2.89 -12.83 -10.77
N GLY A 117 1.84 -12.92 -9.94
CA GLY A 117 1.18 -14.19 -9.63
C GLY A 117 1.73 -14.96 -8.43
N HIS A 118 2.77 -14.44 -7.78
CA HIS A 118 3.41 -15.02 -6.60
C HIS A 118 3.73 -13.91 -5.58
N PRO A 119 3.67 -14.17 -4.25
CA PRO A 119 3.91 -13.14 -3.22
C PRO A 119 5.24 -12.41 -3.31
N ASN A 120 6.25 -13.03 -3.92
CA ASN A 120 7.58 -12.45 -4.09
C ASN A 120 7.94 -12.18 -5.55
N ALA A 121 7.01 -12.38 -6.50
CA ALA A 121 7.28 -12.11 -7.89
C ALA A 121 6.59 -10.82 -8.30
N VAL A 122 7.32 -9.91 -8.91
CA VAL A 122 6.82 -8.63 -9.41
C VAL A 122 7.30 -8.39 -10.84
N PHE A 123 6.65 -7.50 -11.57
CA PHE A 123 7.11 -7.08 -12.89
C PHE A 123 6.86 -5.60 -13.08
N SER A 124 7.77 -4.92 -13.78
CA SER A 124 7.67 -3.49 -14.06
C SER A 124 6.95 -3.22 -15.37
N LEU A 125 6.16 -2.16 -15.42
CA LEU A 125 5.41 -1.70 -16.60
C LEU A 125 4.97 -0.25 -16.42
N THR A 126 4.43 0.37 -17.48
CA THR A 126 3.73 1.66 -17.36
C THR A 126 2.25 1.45 -17.05
N ALA A 127 1.57 2.46 -16.51
CA ALA A 127 0.12 2.43 -16.29
C ALA A 127 -0.67 2.22 -17.60
N GLU A 128 -0.22 2.81 -18.70
CA GLU A 128 -0.83 2.61 -20.03
C GLU A 128 -0.65 1.19 -20.52
N ALA A 129 0.53 0.60 -20.30
CA ALA A 129 0.77 -0.81 -20.63
C ALA A 129 -0.15 -1.72 -19.83
N LEU A 130 -0.37 -1.42 -18.54
CA LEU A 130 -1.30 -2.15 -17.70
C LEU A 130 -2.72 -2.10 -18.26
N VAL A 131 -3.21 -0.91 -18.60
CA VAL A 131 -4.54 -0.72 -19.21
C VAL A 131 -4.66 -1.50 -20.51
N ARG A 132 -3.66 -1.42 -21.40
CA ARG A 132 -3.65 -2.17 -22.67
C ARG A 132 -3.67 -3.69 -22.47
N LEU A 133 -2.91 -4.21 -21.49
CA LEU A 133 -2.81 -5.65 -21.24
C LEU A 133 -4.05 -6.21 -20.53
N SER A 134 -4.70 -5.42 -19.68
CA SER A 134 -5.86 -5.84 -18.88
C SER A 134 -7.20 -5.54 -19.55
N GLY A 135 -7.24 -4.58 -20.48
CA GLY A 135 -8.51 -4.03 -21.00
C GLY A 135 -9.28 -3.23 -19.95
N ALA A 136 -8.62 -2.80 -18.87
CA ALA A 136 -9.24 -2.14 -17.74
C ALA A 136 -9.77 -0.74 -18.08
N GLN A 137 -10.80 -0.32 -17.35
CA GLN A 137 -11.25 1.07 -17.37
C GLN A 137 -10.45 1.89 -16.34
N VAL A 138 -10.02 3.10 -16.72
CA VAL A 138 -9.36 4.05 -15.80
C VAL A 138 -10.41 4.85 -15.04
N MET A 139 -10.20 5.05 -13.74
CA MET A 139 -11.03 5.92 -12.91
C MET A 139 -10.28 6.49 -11.69
N ASP A 140 -10.87 7.47 -11.02
CA ASP A 140 -10.52 7.80 -9.64
C ASP A 140 -11.19 6.81 -8.68
N ALA A 141 -10.45 5.78 -8.25
CA ALA A 141 -10.96 4.69 -7.41
C ALA A 141 -10.49 4.78 -5.95
N SER A 142 -9.75 5.84 -5.58
CA SER A 142 -9.03 5.86 -4.32
C SER A 142 -9.09 7.21 -3.60
N VAL A 143 -8.62 7.17 -2.37
CA VAL A 143 -8.23 8.31 -1.56
C VAL A 143 -6.81 8.06 -1.07
N GLU A 144 -6.11 9.13 -0.68
CA GLU A 144 -4.82 8.97 -0.01
C GLU A 144 -4.94 8.01 1.17
N ALA A 145 -4.04 7.03 1.23
CA ALA A 145 -3.98 6.20 2.42
C ALA A 145 -3.53 7.12 3.56
N ALA A 146 -4.35 7.25 4.59
CA ALA A 146 -3.90 7.87 5.83
C ALA A 146 -2.63 7.12 6.26
N SER A 147 -1.52 7.83 6.36
CA SER A 147 -0.28 7.30 6.91
C SER A 147 -0.58 6.64 8.25
N GLN A 148 -0.05 5.43 8.48
CA GLN A 148 -0.16 4.86 9.81
C GLN A 148 0.44 5.85 10.81
N PRO A 149 -0.28 6.18 11.90
CA PRO A 149 0.20 7.17 12.84
C PRO A 149 1.54 6.70 13.41
N ILE A 150 2.57 7.55 13.24
CA ILE A 150 3.92 7.23 13.70
C ILE A 150 3.88 6.98 15.21
N PRO A 151 4.32 5.80 15.68
CA PRO A 151 4.21 5.43 17.08
C PRO A 151 5.02 6.39 17.95
N SER A 152 4.50 6.67 19.15
CA SER A 152 5.23 7.43 20.15
C SER A 152 6.46 6.64 20.60
N PRO A 153 7.65 7.24 20.63
CA PRO A 153 8.86 6.57 21.13
C PRO A 153 8.86 6.40 22.66
N CYS A 154 7.81 6.82 23.36
CA CYS A 154 7.74 6.75 24.82
C CYS A 154 7.71 5.30 25.32
N ILE A 155 8.67 4.95 26.18
CA ILE A 155 8.70 3.67 26.90
C ILE A 155 8.21 3.79 28.35
N SER A 156 7.44 4.84 28.65
CA SER A 156 6.88 5.13 29.99
C SER A 156 7.93 5.41 31.09
N VAL A 157 9.13 5.85 30.69
CA VAL A 157 10.12 6.42 31.59
C VAL A 157 10.03 7.94 31.51
N CYS A 158 9.63 8.58 32.63
CA CYS A 158 9.42 10.03 32.70
C CYS A 158 10.50 10.70 33.57
N GLN A 159 11.77 10.53 33.19
CA GLN A 159 12.91 11.14 33.88
C GLN A 159 13.83 11.82 32.87
N ILE A 160 14.18 13.08 33.12
CA ILE A 160 15.14 13.83 32.31
C ILE A 160 16.52 13.72 32.94
N ASN A 161 17.51 13.38 32.12
CA ASN A 161 18.91 13.46 32.49
C ASN A 161 19.31 14.95 32.56
N ALA A 162 19.73 15.42 33.74
CA ALA A 162 20.06 16.82 33.97
C ALA A 162 21.33 17.30 33.22
N VAL A 163 22.19 16.37 32.80
CA VAL A 163 23.42 16.67 32.05
C VAL A 163 23.11 16.78 30.55
N THR A 164 22.36 15.84 29.99
CA THR A 164 22.10 15.78 28.55
C THR A 164 20.84 16.52 28.12
N GLY A 165 19.93 16.84 29.06
CA GLY A 165 18.63 17.43 28.76
C GLY A 165 17.64 16.48 28.06
N MET A 166 17.97 15.19 27.97
CA MET A 166 17.18 14.17 27.28
C MET A 166 16.46 13.25 28.26
N CYS A 167 15.31 12.71 27.85
CA CYS A 167 14.62 11.63 28.55
C CYS A 167 15.50 10.37 28.60
N THR A 168 15.66 9.78 29.79
CA THR A 168 16.50 8.60 30.00
C THR A 168 15.96 7.33 29.35
N GLY A 169 14.68 7.29 28.98
CA GLY A 169 14.08 6.13 28.32
C GLY A 169 13.92 6.26 26.81
N CYS A 170 13.35 7.37 26.34
CA CYS A 170 13.06 7.56 24.90
C CYS A 170 14.00 8.51 24.18
N PHE A 171 15.00 9.07 24.87
CA PHE A 171 16.01 9.99 24.32
C PHE A 171 15.46 11.27 23.63
N ARG A 172 14.18 11.58 23.85
CA ARG A 172 13.57 12.86 23.44
C ARG A 172 13.91 13.98 24.40
N SER A 173 14.03 15.20 23.88
CA SER A 173 14.03 16.43 24.67
C SER A 173 12.64 16.77 25.20
N LEU A 174 12.55 17.65 26.20
CA LEU A 174 11.26 18.15 26.70
C LEU A 174 10.43 18.85 25.62
N ALA A 175 11.06 19.59 24.71
CA ALA A 175 10.36 20.26 23.61
C ALA A 175 9.72 19.24 22.65
N GLU A 176 10.45 18.18 22.30
CA GLU A 176 9.94 17.10 21.44
C GLU A 176 8.82 16.29 22.11
N ILE A 177 8.87 16.12 23.44
CA ILE A 177 7.79 15.48 24.20
C ILE A 177 6.54 16.37 24.18
N ALA A 178 6.68 17.67 24.46
CA ALA A 178 5.57 18.60 24.56
C ALA A 178 4.84 18.82 23.22
N SER A 179 5.56 18.83 22.11
CA SER A 179 4.98 19.06 20.78
C SER A 179 4.50 17.79 20.08
N TRP A 180 4.72 16.60 20.64
CA TRP A 180 4.50 15.32 19.94
C TRP A 180 3.08 15.13 19.39
N SER A 181 2.06 15.49 20.16
CA SER A 181 0.65 15.33 19.75
C SER A 181 0.25 16.25 18.59
N GLN A 182 0.97 17.36 18.41
CA GLN A 182 0.72 18.37 17.37
C GLN A 182 1.66 18.23 16.18
N ALA A 183 2.74 17.47 16.31
CA ALA A 183 3.71 17.25 15.25
C ALA A 183 3.11 16.51 14.05
N ASN A 184 3.45 16.96 12.85
CA ASN A 184 3.14 16.27 11.61
C ASN A 184 4.07 15.05 11.40
N ASP A 185 3.80 14.25 10.38
CA ASP A 185 4.56 13.01 10.17
C ASP A 185 6.02 13.22 9.79
N ALA A 186 6.34 14.28 9.05
CA ALA A 186 7.72 14.61 8.72
C ALA A 186 8.51 14.98 9.98
N GLU A 187 7.90 15.74 10.89
CA GLU A 187 8.48 16.08 12.20
C GLU A 187 8.65 14.85 13.09
N LYS A 188 7.66 13.97 13.16
CA LYS A 188 7.74 12.72 13.94
C LYS A 188 8.83 11.77 13.40
N LYS A 189 8.97 11.63 12.08
CA LYS A 189 10.06 10.85 11.45
C LYS A 189 11.43 11.43 11.79
N ARG A 190 11.57 12.76 11.72
CA ARG A 190 12.80 13.46 12.09
C ARG A 190 13.17 13.23 13.56
N ILE A 191 12.19 13.28 14.47
CA ILE A 191 12.43 13.01 15.90
C ILE A 191 12.91 11.56 16.10
N TRP A 192 12.31 10.58 15.42
CA TRP A 192 12.79 9.19 15.47
C TRP A 192 14.24 9.05 14.99
N ALA A 193 14.60 9.65 13.86
CA ALA A 193 15.98 9.62 13.36
C ALA A 193 16.98 10.21 14.38
N LEU A 194 16.61 11.31 15.04
CA LEU A 194 17.43 11.92 16.10
C LEU A 194 17.53 11.03 17.35
N ILE A 195 16.46 10.30 17.71
CA ILE A 195 16.48 9.34 18.82
C ILE A 195 17.48 8.22 18.53
N ASP A 196 17.43 7.64 17.33
CA ASP A 196 18.33 6.56 16.94
C ASP A 196 19.80 7.01 16.99
N GLU A 197 20.08 8.22 16.48
CA GLU A 197 21.41 8.83 16.57
C GLU A 197 21.85 9.03 18.03
N ARG A 198 20.99 9.60 18.89
CA ARG A 198 21.29 9.81 20.31
C ARG A 198 21.49 8.51 21.08
N ALA A 199 20.67 7.50 20.79
CA ALA A 199 20.75 6.18 21.42
C ALA A 199 22.04 5.45 21.03
N SER A 200 22.57 5.70 19.82
CA SER A 200 23.86 5.13 19.39
C SER A 200 25.09 5.77 20.06
N LEU A 201 24.93 6.97 20.64
CA LEU A 201 25.99 7.75 21.27
C LEU A 201 25.97 7.68 22.82
N ALA A 202 24.97 7.04 23.40
CA ALA A 202 24.72 6.94 24.85
C ALA A 202 25.21 5.61 25.44
#